data_AF-A0A182FPP5-F1
#
_entry.id   AF-A0A182FPP5-F1
#
_cell.length_a   1.000
_cell.length_b   1.000
_cell.length_c   1.000
_cell.angle_alpha   90.00
_cell.angle_beta   90.00
_cell.angle_gamma   90.00
#
_symmetry.space_group_name_H-M   'P 1'
#
loop_
_entity.id
_entity.type
_entity.pdbx_description
1 polymer ?
#
loop_
_entity_poly.entity_id
_entity_poly.type
_entity_poly.pdbx_seq_one_letter_code
_entity_poly.pdbx_strand_id
1 'polypeptide(L)'
;MCAWHFSLQATRRFEATGREFMERTLRLAKERRPRAAWGYYAFPYCFNMNGGANSRTENCSPEVQRENNRILWLFDGSDIVFPSVYLRESLSPGEREQLIRGRVREAVRVAQRTIGAKARRKVLTYLRYVYTDTIQYLTESDWINALAAMKSTGSDGIVLWGSSFDLNTRQECVNFKAYLESTLGPVLSSLQPRYMVENLPDPAIN
;
A
#
# COMPACT_ATOMS: atom_id res chain seq x y z
N MET A 1 22.73 -6.08 34.73
CA MET A 1 21.50 -6.91 34.70
C MET A 1 20.20 -6.09 34.74
N CYS A 2 20.12 -4.95 35.44
CA CYS A 2 18.87 -4.15 35.51
C CYS A 2 18.39 -3.53 34.18
N ALA A 3 19.27 -2.97 33.34
CA ALA A 3 18.86 -2.30 32.10
C ALA A 3 18.16 -3.23 31.09
N TRP A 4 18.66 -4.46 30.96
CA TRP A 4 18.03 -5.50 30.13
C TRP A 4 16.63 -5.90 30.62
N HIS A 5 16.45 -5.98 31.94
CA HIS A 5 15.16 -6.28 32.54
C HIS A 5 14.14 -5.18 32.25
N PHE A 6 14.52 -3.90 32.40
CA PHE A 6 13.65 -2.77 32.07
C PHE A 6 13.28 -2.73 30.59
N SER A 7 14.24 -2.96 29.69
CA SER A 7 13.98 -3.01 28.24
C SER A 7 12.99 -4.12 27.88
N LEU A 8 13.17 -5.33 28.40
CA LEU A 8 12.26 -6.45 28.15
C LEU A 8 10.84 -6.17 28.65
N GLN A 9 10.70 -5.60 29.85
CA GLN A 9 9.39 -5.23 30.40
C GLN A 9 8.73 -4.11 29.59
N ALA A 10 9.51 -3.13 29.13
CA ALA A 10 9.02 -2.06 28.27
C ALA A 10 8.49 -2.62 26.93
N THR A 11 9.27 -3.48 26.26
CA THR A 11 8.84 -4.13 25.01
C THR A 11 7.56 -4.93 25.19
N ARG A 12 7.46 -5.76 26.24
CA ARG A 12 6.26 -6.56 26.51
C ARG A 12 5.02 -5.70 26.70
N ARG A 13 5.12 -4.64 27.50
CA ARG A 13 4.00 -3.73 27.76
C ARG A 13 3.60 -2.95 26.51
N PHE A 14 4.59 -2.45 25.76
CA PHE A 14 4.35 -1.70 24.53
C PHE A 14 3.68 -2.57 23.46
N GLU A 15 4.23 -3.76 23.17
CA GLU A 15 3.67 -4.67 22.16
C GLU A 15 2.25 -5.14 22.55
N ALA A 16 2.02 -5.48 23.82
CA ALA A 16 0.71 -5.94 24.29
C ALA A 16 -0.36 -4.85 24.16
N THR A 17 -0.09 -3.66 24.69
CA THR A 17 -1.03 -2.53 24.64
C THR A 17 -1.23 -2.04 23.20
N GLY A 18 -0.16 -2.00 22.40
CA GLY A 18 -0.22 -1.63 20.98
C GLY A 18 -1.12 -2.58 20.18
N ARG A 19 -0.97 -3.90 20.39
CA ARG A 19 -1.86 -4.90 19.80
C ARG A 19 -3.30 -4.66 20.22
N GLU A 20 -3.56 -4.56 21.52
CA GLU A 20 -4.92 -4.40 22.04
C GLU A 20 -5.61 -3.18 21.43
N PHE A 21 -4.91 -2.05 21.36
CA PHE A 21 -5.46 -0.81 20.81
C PHE A 21 -5.81 -0.95 19.32
N MET A 22 -4.89 -1.49 18.51
CA MET A 22 -5.11 -1.67 17.07
C MET A 22 -6.21 -2.69 16.78
N GLU A 23 -6.21 -3.83 17.48
CA GLU A 23 -7.18 -4.90 17.29
C GLU A 23 -8.60 -4.43 17.69
N ARG A 24 -8.74 -3.75 18.83
CA ARG A 24 -10.02 -3.19 19.28
C ARG A 24 -10.54 -2.11 18.35
N THR A 25 -9.66 -1.23 17.88
CA THR A 25 -10.03 -0.14 16.95
C THR A 25 -10.58 -0.71 15.64
N LEU A 26 -9.87 -1.68 15.06
CA LEU A 26 -10.30 -2.33 13.82
C LEU A 26 -11.64 -3.06 14.00
N ARG A 27 -11.80 -3.80 15.10
CA ARG A 27 -13.06 -4.48 15.43
C ARG A 27 -14.21 -3.48 15.56
N LEU A 28 -14.02 -2.40 16.33
CA LEU A 28 -15.04 -1.37 16.52
C LEU A 28 -15.40 -0.68 15.19
N ALA A 29 -14.42 -0.37 14.34
CA ALA A 29 -14.66 0.23 13.03
C ALA A 29 -15.57 -0.65 12.15
N LYS A 30 -15.32 -1.97 12.14
CA LYS A 30 -16.14 -2.96 11.43
C LYS A 30 -17.54 -3.07 12.03
N GLU A 31 -17.67 -3.11 13.36
CA GLU A 31 -18.98 -3.14 14.03
C GLU A 31 -19.82 -1.89 13.70
N ARG A 32 -19.19 -0.71 13.65
CA ARG A 32 -19.87 0.56 13.37
C ARG A 32 -20.16 0.77 11.88
N ARG A 33 -19.38 0.18 10.99
CA ARG A 33 -19.52 0.30 9.53
C ARG A 33 -19.30 -1.06 8.86
N PRO A 34 -20.26 -1.99 9.01
CA PRO A 34 -20.10 -3.39 8.59
C PRO A 34 -20.09 -3.58 7.07
N ARG A 35 -20.51 -2.57 6.29
CA ARG A 35 -20.47 -2.59 4.83
C ARG A 35 -19.18 -2.02 4.24
N ALA A 36 -18.32 -1.40 5.07
CA ALA A 36 -17.02 -0.91 4.64
C ALA A 36 -15.95 -2.01 4.78
N ALA A 37 -14.92 -1.94 3.94
CA ALA A 37 -13.76 -2.81 4.03
C ALA A 37 -12.64 -2.07 4.80
N TRP A 38 -12.12 -2.69 5.85
CA TRP A 38 -11.18 -2.04 6.77
C TRP A 38 -9.78 -2.64 6.69
N GLY A 39 -8.78 -1.79 6.92
CA GLY A 39 -7.37 -2.16 7.01
C GLY A 39 -6.55 -0.94 7.44
N TYR A 40 -5.35 -1.19 7.96
CA TYR A 40 -4.43 -0.11 8.35
C TYR A 40 -3.54 0.31 7.19
N TYR A 41 -3.42 1.61 6.98
CA TYR A 41 -2.47 2.19 6.04
C TYR A 41 -1.03 1.76 6.35
N ALA A 42 -0.24 1.58 5.29
CA ALA A 42 1.17 1.22 5.25
C ALA A 42 1.55 -0.22 5.66
N PHE A 43 0.66 -0.98 6.30
CA PHE A 43 0.95 -2.36 6.69
C PHE A 43 0.74 -3.37 5.54
N PRO A 44 1.60 -4.43 5.43
CA PRO A 44 2.82 -4.65 6.20
C PRO A 44 3.96 -3.72 5.77
N TYR A 45 4.89 -3.47 6.69
CA TYR A 45 6.15 -2.83 6.35
C TYR A 45 7.14 -3.83 5.76
N CYS A 46 8.06 -3.30 4.94
CA CYS A 46 9.11 -4.07 4.27
C CYS A 46 10.51 -3.47 4.49
N PHE A 47 10.58 -2.14 4.58
CA PHE A 47 11.82 -1.35 4.72
C PHE A 47 12.88 -1.59 3.63
N ASN A 48 12.50 -2.20 2.51
CA ASN A 48 13.35 -2.36 1.35
C ASN A 48 13.75 -1.00 0.75
N MET A 49 14.90 -0.98 0.07
CA MET A 49 15.51 0.21 -0.52
C MET A 49 15.89 1.35 0.43
N ASN A 50 15.81 1.19 1.75
CA ASN A 50 16.09 2.27 2.71
C ASN A 50 17.60 2.51 3.01
N GLY A 51 18.50 1.73 2.41
CA GLY A 51 19.95 1.86 2.56
C GLY A 51 20.64 2.77 1.54
N GLY A 52 21.95 2.93 1.69
CA GLY A 52 22.81 3.50 0.65
C GLY A 52 22.82 2.60 -0.59
N ALA A 53 23.27 3.11 -1.74
CA ALA A 53 23.19 2.41 -3.03
C ALA A 53 23.68 0.95 -2.98
N ASN A 54 24.71 0.66 -2.20
CA ASN A 54 25.31 -0.68 -2.08
C ASN A 54 24.63 -1.62 -1.06
N SER A 55 23.64 -1.14 -0.30
CA SER A 55 22.94 -1.92 0.74
C SER A 55 21.43 -2.02 0.50
N ARG A 56 20.98 -1.61 -0.69
CA ARG A 56 19.59 -1.69 -1.13
C ARG A 56 19.26 -3.10 -1.61
N THR A 57 18.18 -3.67 -1.07
CA THR A 57 17.67 -4.98 -1.45
C THR A 57 16.23 -4.85 -1.96
N GLU A 58 15.86 -5.65 -2.96
CA GLU A 58 14.46 -5.73 -3.42
C GLU A 58 13.56 -6.30 -2.32
N ASN A 59 13.93 -7.45 -1.76
CA ASN A 59 13.12 -8.16 -0.78
C ASN A 59 13.21 -7.53 0.62
N CYS A 60 12.12 -7.65 1.39
CA CYS A 60 12.10 -7.34 2.81
C CYS A 60 13.05 -8.29 3.55
N SER A 61 13.73 -7.81 4.59
CA SER A 61 14.66 -8.64 5.34
C SER A 61 13.95 -9.81 6.03
N PRO A 62 14.64 -10.94 6.28
CA PRO A 62 14.06 -12.05 7.03
C PRO A 62 13.56 -11.67 8.43
N GLU A 63 14.20 -10.68 9.06
CA GLU A 63 13.77 -10.14 10.35
C GLU A 63 12.41 -9.46 10.26
N VAL A 64 12.22 -8.56 9.29
CA VAL A 64 10.95 -7.88 9.05
C VAL A 64 9.84 -8.88 8.71
N GLN A 65 10.14 -9.91 7.93
CA GLN A 65 9.17 -10.98 7.64
C GLN A 65 8.76 -11.75 8.90
N ARG A 66 9.70 -12.01 9.83
CA ARG A 66 9.39 -12.63 11.13
C ARG A 66 8.54 -11.73 12.01
N GLU A 67 8.80 -10.42 12.02
CA GLU A 67 7.97 -9.46 12.74
C GLU A 67 6.55 -9.38 12.16
N ASN A 68 6.43 -9.32 10.83
CA ASN A 68 5.15 -9.39 10.13
C ASN A 68 4.39 -10.69 10.45
N ASN A 69 5.09 -11.82 10.63
CA ASN A 69 4.48 -13.06 11.10
C ASN A 69 3.94 -12.97 12.53
N ARG A 70 4.60 -12.22 13.43
CA ARG A 70 4.11 -12.02 14.81
C ARG A 70 2.85 -11.15 14.87
N ILE A 71 2.58 -10.37 13.81
CA ILE A 71 1.40 -9.49 13.71
C ILE A 71 0.33 -9.99 12.73
N LEU A 72 0.32 -11.29 12.39
CA LEU A 72 -0.70 -11.87 11.52
C LEU A 72 -2.14 -11.63 12.00
N TRP A 73 -2.34 -11.46 13.31
CA TRP A 73 -3.62 -11.06 13.90
C TRP A 73 -4.18 -9.75 13.31
N LEU A 74 -3.32 -8.81 12.92
CA LEU A 74 -3.72 -7.53 12.33
C LEU A 74 -4.32 -7.74 10.95
N PHE A 75 -3.63 -8.53 10.12
CA PHE A 75 -4.12 -8.90 8.79
C PHE A 75 -5.34 -9.79 8.93
N ASP A 76 -5.40 -10.68 9.93
CA ASP A 76 -6.54 -11.56 10.12
C ASP A 76 -7.83 -10.83 10.52
N GLY A 77 -7.72 -9.72 11.25
CA GLY A 77 -8.83 -8.81 11.52
C GLY A 77 -9.23 -7.91 10.34
N SER A 78 -8.33 -7.69 9.39
CA SER A 78 -8.53 -6.76 8.26
C SER A 78 -9.32 -7.40 7.11
N ASP A 79 -9.95 -6.58 6.28
CA ASP A 79 -10.59 -6.98 5.02
C ASP A 79 -9.66 -6.76 3.81
N ILE A 80 -8.82 -5.73 3.89
CA ILE A 80 -7.87 -5.30 2.85
C ILE A 80 -6.51 -5.01 3.49
N VAL A 81 -5.43 -5.29 2.77
CA VAL A 81 -4.05 -4.95 3.13
C VAL A 81 -3.59 -3.74 2.31
N PHE A 82 -3.02 -2.72 2.96
CA PHE A 82 -2.72 -1.42 2.35
C PHE A 82 -1.23 -1.05 2.43
N PRO A 83 -0.33 -1.73 1.70
CA PRO A 83 1.09 -1.36 1.70
C PRO A 83 1.28 -0.01 1.01
N SER A 84 2.20 0.81 1.55
CA SER A 84 2.65 2.03 0.89
C SER A 84 3.82 1.74 -0.03
N VAL A 85 3.72 2.13 -1.29
CA VAL A 85 4.76 1.96 -2.32
C VAL A 85 5.25 3.30 -2.88
N TYR A 86 5.26 4.33 -2.03
CA TYR A 86 5.67 5.67 -2.43
C TYR A 86 7.11 5.68 -2.95
N LEU A 87 7.31 6.32 -4.09
CA LEU A 87 8.59 6.38 -4.78
C LEU A 87 9.46 7.52 -4.25
N ARG A 88 10.76 7.40 -4.50
CA ARG A 88 11.77 8.43 -4.28
C ARG A 88 12.51 8.69 -5.59
N GLU A 89 12.74 9.95 -5.91
CA GLU A 89 13.45 10.36 -7.12
C GLU A 89 14.92 9.95 -7.05
N SER A 90 15.51 9.91 -5.85
CA SER A 90 16.87 9.42 -5.59
C SER A 90 17.11 7.93 -5.88
N LEU A 91 16.07 7.15 -6.18
CA LEU A 91 16.19 5.77 -6.68
C LEU A 91 16.23 5.77 -8.21
N SER A 92 17.04 4.91 -8.82
CA SER A 92 16.96 4.66 -10.26
C SER A 92 15.60 4.04 -10.65
N PRO A 93 15.18 4.11 -11.92
CA PRO A 93 13.92 3.50 -12.37
C PRO A 93 13.79 2.02 -11.98
N GLY A 94 14.86 1.23 -12.16
CA GLY A 94 14.88 -0.17 -11.77
C GLY A 94 14.72 -0.38 -10.26
N GLU A 95 15.36 0.46 -9.43
CA GLU A 95 15.20 0.40 -7.97
C GLU A 95 13.79 0.81 -7.50
N ARG A 96 13.12 1.73 -8.21
CA ARG A 96 11.72 2.10 -7.93
C ARG A 96 10.79 0.91 -8.18
N GLU A 97 11.00 0.16 -9.25
CA GLU A 97 10.24 -1.06 -9.50
C GLU A 97 10.54 -2.15 -8.46
N GLN A 98 11.81 -2.36 -8.13
CA GLN A 98 12.21 -3.31 -7.08
C GLN A 98 11.59 -2.94 -5.72
N LEU A 99 11.55 -1.64 -5.37
CA LEU A 99 10.85 -1.15 -4.17
C LEU A 99 9.40 -1.64 -4.15
N ILE A 100 8.68 -1.42 -5.24
CA ILE A 100 7.27 -1.82 -5.39
C ILE A 100 7.14 -3.34 -5.26
N ARG A 101 7.88 -4.11 -6.06
CA ARG A 101 7.78 -5.58 -6.08
C ARG A 101 8.02 -6.16 -4.70
N GLY A 102 9.07 -5.73 -4.00
CA GLY A 102 9.36 -6.22 -2.64
C GLY A 102 8.22 -5.97 -1.65
N ARG A 103 7.66 -4.76 -1.65
CA ARG A 103 6.57 -4.37 -0.73
C ARG A 103 5.26 -5.08 -1.06
N VAL A 104 4.92 -5.19 -2.35
CA VAL A 104 3.70 -5.87 -2.79
C VAL A 104 3.80 -7.37 -2.53
N ARG A 105 4.97 -7.97 -2.76
CA ARG A 105 5.21 -9.40 -2.49
C ARG A 105 4.97 -9.74 -1.03
N GLU A 106 5.47 -8.90 -0.11
CA GLU A 106 5.24 -9.10 1.32
C GLU A 106 3.78 -8.87 1.72
N ALA A 107 3.13 -7.85 1.15
CA ALA A 107 1.70 -7.62 1.36
C ALA A 107 0.85 -8.81 0.90
N VAL A 108 1.14 -9.36 -0.28
CA VAL A 108 0.46 -10.55 -0.80
C VAL A 108 0.74 -11.76 0.09
N ARG A 109 1.98 -11.93 0.59
CA ARG A 109 2.34 -13.02 1.50
C ARG A 109 1.51 -12.98 2.78
N VAL A 110 1.38 -11.83 3.44
CA VAL A 110 0.60 -11.70 4.69
C VAL A 110 -0.92 -11.59 4.45
N ALA A 111 -1.35 -11.23 3.24
CA ALA A 111 -2.76 -11.24 2.85
C ALA A 111 -3.34 -12.65 2.72
N GLN A 112 -2.48 -13.67 2.60
CA GLN A 112 -2.87 -15.06 2.75
C GLN A 112 -3.38 -15.29 4.17
N ARG A 113 -4.58 -15.89 4.31
CA ARG A 113 -5.15 -16.15 5.63
C ARG A 113 -4.32 -17.19 6.34
N THR A 114 -4.04 -16.94 7.62
CA THR A 114 -3.41 -17.98 8.47
C THR A 114 -4.44 -18.87 9.15
N ILE A 115 -5.72 -18.45 9.13
CA ILE A 115 -6.83 -19.16 9.75
C ILE A 115 -7.97 -19.39 8.74
N GLY A 116 -8.16 -20.67 8.38
CA GLY A 116 -9.30 -21.20 7.62
C GLY A 116 -9.23 -21.03 6.09
N ALA A 117 -9.92 -21.92 5.37
CA ALA A 117 -9.94 -22.01 3.91
C ALA A 117 -10.81 -20.94 3.21
N LYS A 118 -10.60 -19.66 3.53
CA LYS A 118 -11.24 -18.53 2.82
C LYS A 118 -10.29 -17.93 1.78
N ALA A 119 -10.85 -17.24 0.79
CA ALA A 119 -10.10 -16.47 -0.20
C ALA A 119 -9.13 -15.47 0.46
N ARG A 120 -7.99 -15.21 -0.21
CA ARG A 120 -7.00 -14.22 0.25
C ARG A 120 -7.61 -12.83 0.34
N ARG A 121 -7.06 -11.99 1.23
CA ARG A 121 -7.45 -10.58 1.32
C ARG A 121 -7.01 -9.82 0.08
N LYS A 122 -7.75 -8.76 -0.25
CA LYS A 122 -7.33 -7.85 -1.31
C LYS A 122 -6.11 -7.05 -0.84
N VAL A 123 -5.20 -6.78 -1.74
CA VAL A 123 -4.05 -5.90 -1.54
C VAL A 123 -4.27 -4.66 -2.39
N LEU A 124 -4.45 -3.50 -1.76
CA LEU A 124 -4.58 -2.22 -2.45
C LEU A 124 -3.37 -1.35 -2.12
N THR A 125 -2.54 -1.09 -3.12
CA THR A 125 -1.28 -0.37 -2.95
C THR A 125 -1.49 1.13 -2.91
N TYR A 126 -0.98 1.78 -1.86
CA TYR A 126 -0.97 3.24 -1.76
C TYR A 126 0.21 3.81 -2.57
N LEU A 127 -0.09 4.71 -3.50
CA LEU A 127 0.90 5.44 -4.30
C LEU A 127 0.57 6.94 -4.35
N ARG A 128 1.61 7.77 -4.25
CA ARG A 128 1.53 9.22 -4.49
C ARG A 128 1.76 9.54 -5.95
N TYR A 129 1.16 10.63 -6.42
CA TYR A 129 1.49 11.22 -7.74
C TYR A 129 2.77 12.04 -7.76
N VAL A 130 3.47 12.16 -6.63
CA VAL A 130 4.77 12.82 -6.52
C VAL A 130 5.82 11.89 -5.89
N TYR A 131 7.09 12.14 -6.18
CA TYR A 131 8.19 11.55 -5.43
C TYR A 131 8.20 12.08 -3.99
N THR A 132 8.49 11.20 -3.03
CA THR A 132 8.39 11.53 -1.59
C THR A 132 9.48 12.51 -1.14
N ASP A 133 10.65 12.45 -1.76
CA ASP A 133 11.84 13.23 -1.41
C ASP A 133 11.89 14.60 -2.10
N THR A 134 11.30 14.76 -3.29
CA THR A 134 11.39 16.02 -4.06
C THR A 134 10.06 16.71 -4.32
N ILE A 135 8.94 16.01 -4.09
CA ILE A 135 7.57 16.50 -4.35
C ILE A 135 7.33 16.83 -5.85
N GLN A 136 8.24 16.41 -6.74
CA GLN A 136 8.02 16.48 -8.19
C GLN A 136 7.02 15.42 -8.63
N TYR A 137 6.23 15.73 -9.65
CA TYR A 137 5.29 14.78 -10.23
C TYR A 137 6.01 13.56 -10.81
N LEU A 138 5.44 12.37 -10.62
CA LEU A 138 5.96 11.15 -11.23
C LEU A 138 5.92 11.27 -12.76
N THR A 139 6.97 10.80 -13.43
CA THR A 139 6.99 10.75 -14.89
C THR A 139 5.99 9.72 -15.44
N GLU A 140 5.62 9.86 -16.72
CA GLU A 140 4.79 8.86 -17.42
C GLU A 140 5.40 7.45 -17.33
N SER A 141 6.72 7.35 -17.56
CA SER A 141 7.46 6.09 -17.48
C SER A 141 7.39 5.46 -16.09
N ASP A 142 7.55 6.24 -15.03
CA ASP A 142 7.46 5.74 -13.66
C ASP A 142 6.05 5.29 -13.32
N TRP A 143 5.02 5.98 -13.82
CA TRP A 143 3.64 5.52 -13.65
C TRP A 143 3.40 4.16 -14.31
N ILE A 144 3.81 4.01 -15.58
CA ILE A 144 3.66 2.76 -16.34
C ILE A 144 4.40 1.63 -15.62
N ASN A 145 5.68 1.84 -15.29
CA ASN A 145 6.50 0.83 -14.63
C ASN A 145 5.99 0.48 -13.23
N ALA A 146 5.54 1.48 -12.46
CA ALA A 146 5.00 1.25 -11.14
C ALA A 146 3.71 0.42 -11.19
N LEU A 147 2.79 0.75 -12.09
CA LEU A 147 1.52 0.03 -12.26
C LEU A 147 1.75 -1.40 -12.77
N ALA A 148 2.71 -1.58 -13.69
CA ALA A 148 3.14 -2.90 -14.13
C ALA A 148 3.74 -3.73 -12.99
N ALA A 149 4.65 -3.16 -12.18
CA ALA A 149 5.26 -3.82 -11.03
C ALA A 149 4.22 -4.18 -9.95
N MET A 150 3.27 -3.29 -9.66
CA MET A 150 2.17 -3.54 -8.74
C MET A 150 1.29 -4.71 -9.22
N LYS A 151 0.84 -4.67 -10.47
CA LYS A 151 -0.04 -5.69 -11.06
C LYS A 151 0.65 -7.05 -11.14
N SER A 152 1.86 -7.11 -11.68
CA SER A 152 2.63 -8.36 -11.84
C SER A 152 2.97 -9.04 -10.52
N THR A 153 3.05 -8.28 -9.42
CA THR A 153 3.39 -8.82 -8.10
C THR A 153 2.15 -9.12 -7.24
N GLY A 154 0.94 -8.92 -7.78
CA GLY A 154 -0.31 -9.35 -7.15
C GLY A 154 -1.08 -8.28 -6.38
N SER A 155 -0.85 -6.99 -6.66
CA SER A 155 -1.75 -5.94 -6.19
C SER A 155 -3.11 -6.05 -6.92
N ASP A 156 -4.21 -5.93 -6.17
CA ASP A 156 -5.58 -5.98 -6.68
C ASP A 156 -6.10 -4.61 -7.13
N GLY A 157 -5.35 -3.54 -6.84
CA GLY A 157 -5.72 -2.18 -7.19
C GLY A 157 -4.84 -1.15 -6.52
N ILE A 158 -5.12 0.12 -6.80
CA ILE A 158 -4.34 1.26 -6.33
C ILE A 158 -5.22 2.21 -5.53
N VAL A 159 -4.66 2.76 -4.45
CA VAL A 159 -5.17 3.97 -3.82
C VAL A 159 -4.23 5.11 -4.18
N LEU A 160 -4.71 6.03 -5.01
CA LEU A 160 -3.99 7.26 -5.31
C LEU A 160 -4.16 8.24 -4.15
N TRP A 161 -3.05 8.59 -3.50
CA TRP A 161 -3.06 9.49 -2.35
C TRP A 161 -2.35 10.82 -2.67
N GLY A 162 -2.90 11.91 -2.15
CA GLY A 162 -2.32 13.26 -2.23
C GLY A 162 -2.34 13.94 -0.87
N SER A 163 -1.32 14.76 -0.60
CA SER A 163 -1.32 15.59 0.60
C SER A 163 -2.17 16.84 0.36
N SER A 164 -2.88 17.30 1.39
CA SER A 164 -3.54 18.62 1.32
C SER A 164 -2.54 19.75 1.10
N PHE A 165 -1.28 19.56 1.50
CA PHE A 165 -0.20 20.53 1.26
C PHE A 165 0.24 20.56 -0.21
N ASP A 166 0.02 19.51 -0.99
CA ASP A 166 0.43 19.48 -2.41
C ASP A 166 -0.51 20.32 -3.30
N LEU A 167 -1.67 20.74 -2.76
CA LEU A 167 -2.78 21.41 -3.48
C LEU A 167 -3.39 22.55 -2.64
N ASN A 168 -2.56 23.25 -1.85
CA ASN A 168 -3.04 24.25 -0.89
C ASN A 168 -3.21 25.65 -1.51
N THR A 169 -2.69 25.87 -2.72
CA THR A 169 -2.87 27.10 -3.50
C THR A 169 -3.62 26.86 -4.81
N ARG A 170 -4.22 27.93 -5.36
CA ARG A 170 -4.83 27.89 -6.70
C ARG A 170 -3.84 27.45 -7.77
N GLN A 171 -2.58 27.90 -7.68
CA GLN A 171 -1.56 27.57 -8.68
C GLN A 171 -1.21 26.08 -8.64
N GLU A 172 -1.05 25.49 -7.46
CA GLU A 172 -0.81 24.05 -7.30
C GLU A 172 -1.97 23.22 -7.85
N CYS A 173 -3.21 23.63 -7.59
CA CYS A 173 -4.40 22.98 -8.17
C CYS A 173 -4.40 23.05 -9.72
N VAL A 174 -4.04 24.19 -10.30
CA VAL A 174 -3.95 24.35 -11.76
C VAL A 174 -2.83 23.49 -12.33
N ASN A 175 -1.67 23.43 -11.68
CA ASN A 175 -0.54 22.60 -12.09
C ASN A 175 -0.90 21.11 -12.03
N PHE A 176 -1.57 20.67 -10.94
CA PHE A 176 -2.02 19.30 -10.81
C PHE A 176 -3.08 18.95 -11.84
N LYS A 177 -4.03 19.86 -12.12
CA LYS A 177 -5.01 19.65 -13.20
C LYS A 177 -4.32 19.44 -14.54
N ALA A 178 -3.35 20.29 -14.89
CA ALA A 178 -2.59 20.15 -16.12
C ALA A 178 -1.86 18.80 -16.19
N TYR A 179 -1.19 18.41 -15.10
CA TYR A 179 -0.52 17.10 -14.98
C TYR A 179 -1.49 15.91 -15.08
N LEU A 180 -2.68 16.05 -14.48
CA LEU A 180 -3.73 15.05 -14.55
C LEU A 180 -4.22 14.86 -15.99
N GLU A 181 -4.43 15.95 -16.72
CA GLU A 181 -4.91 15.91 -18.11
C GLU A 181 -3.82 15.44 -19.08
N SER A 182 -2.56 15.81 -18.87
CA SER A 182 -1.47 15.52 -19.79
C SER A 182 -0.79 14.17 -19.57
N THR A 183 -0.82 13.62 -18.35
CA THR A 183 0.04 12.47 -17.98
C THR A 183 -0.71 11.43 -17.17
N LEU A 184 -1.18 11.77 -15.95
CA LEU A 184 -1.75 10.77 -15.05
C LEU A 184 -3.06 10.16 -15.61
N GLY A 185 -3.98 11.00 -16.07
CA GLY A 185 -5.27 10.58 -16.63
C GLY A 185 -5.13 9.66 -17.84
N PRO A 186 -4.32 10.02 -18.87
CA PRO A 186 -4.02 9.15 -20.00
C PRO A 186 -3.42 7.80 -19.59
N VAL A 187 -2.45 7.77 -18.66
CA VAL A 187 -1.85 6.51 -18.20
C VAL A 187 -2.88 5.62 -17.52
N LEU A 188 -3.68 6.16 -16.59
CA LEU A 188 -4.70 5.37 -15.89
C LEU A 188 -5.80 4.85 -16.84
N SER A 189 -6.17 5.65 -17.84
CA SER A 189 -7.17 5.26 -18.85
C SER A 189 -6.68 4.12 -19.74
N SER A 190 -5.37 4.06 -20.02
CA SER A 190 -4.76 2.98 -20.82
C SER A 190 -4.81 1.61 -20.13
N LEU A 191 -4.98 1.58 -18.80
CA LEU A 191 -4.94 0.36 -17.99
C LEU A 191 -6.31 -0.28 -17.75
N GLN A 192 -7.40 0.43 -18.04
CA GLN A 192 -8.71 -0.20 -18.04
C GLN A 192 -8.77 -1.20 -19.20
N PRO A 193 -9.15 -2.47 -18.97
CA PRO A 193 -9.38 -3.38 -20.09
C PRO A 193 -10.45 -2.77 -21.00
N ARG A 194 -10.18 -2.71 -22.31
CA ARG A 194 -11.14 -2.33 -23.37
C ARG A 194 -12.23 -3.40 -23.55
N TYR A 195 -12.85 -3.81 -22.46
CA TYR A 195 -14.07 -4.62 -22.47
C TYR A 195 -15.05 -3.93 -21.52
N MET A 196 -15.76 -2.94 -22.08
CA MET A 196 -17.10 -2.62 -21.61
C MET A 196 -17.95 -3.87 -21.84
N VAL A 197 -18.49 -4.45 -20.78
CA VAL A 197 -19.58 -5.41 -20.92
C VAL A 197 -20.74 -4.65 -21.55
N GLU A 198 -21.29 -5.20 -22.64
CA GLU A 198 -22.48 -4.71 -23.33
C GLU A 198 -23.62 -4.45 -22.33
N ASN A 199 -24.46 -3.47 -22.68
CA ASN A 199 -25.65 -3.07 -21.95
C ASN A 199 -26.38 -4.29 -21.33
N LEU A 200 -26.65 -4.20 -20.02
CA LEU A 200 -27.62 -5.10 -19.38
C LEU A 200 -28.96 -5.02 -20.14
N PRO A 201 -29.62 -6.14 -20.44
CA PRO A 201 -30.97 -6.11 -21.01
C PRO A 201 -31.92 -5.33 -20.10
N ASP A 202 -32.69 -4.46 -20.72
CA ASP A 202 -33.76 -3.69 -20.07
C ASP A 202 -34.77 -4.65 -19.43
N PRO A 203 -35.07 -4.53 -18.11
CA PRO A 203 -36.08 -5.36 -17.46
C PRO A 203 -37.51 -5.12 -17.98
N ALA A 204 -37.72 -4.20 -18.95
CA ALA A 204 -39.00 -3.94 -19.58
C ALA A 204 -39.44 -4.97 -20.65
N ILE A 205 -38.73 -6.09 -20.83
CA ILE A 205 -39.19 -7.20 -21.69
C ILE A 205 -39.25 -8.50 -20.87
N ASN A 206 -40.34 -8.63 -20.12
CA ASN A 206 -41.13 -9.86 -19.90
C ASN A 206 -42.40 -9.51 -19.12
#